data_AF-A0A1H7BGZ3-F1
#
_entry.id   AF-A0A1H7BGZ3-F1
#
_cell.length_a   1.000
_cell.length_b   1.000
_cell.length_c   1.000
_cell.angle_alpha   90.00
_cell.angle_beta   90.00
_cell.angle_gamma   90.00
#
_symmetry.space_group_name_H-M   'P 1'
#
loop_
_entity.id
_entity.type
_entity.pdbx_description
1 polymer ?
#
loop_
_entity_poly.entity_id
_entity_poly.type
_entity_poly.pdbx_seq_one_letter_code
_entity_poly.pdbx_strand_id
1 'polypeptide(L)' 'MVDLEPCMVIVKNVPSFVCIQCGHISYSDVVAKRLAALVETVKDSAVSVLVIDYLKQVA' A
#
# COMPACT_ATOMS: atom_id res chain seq x y z
N MET A 1 -10.30 -20.46 19.09
CA MET A 1 -10.41 -19.38 18.11
C MET A 1 -9.16 -18.54 18.25
N VAL A 2 -8.22 -18.71 17.31
CA VAL A 2 -6.99 -17.91 17.24
C VAL A 2 -7.23 -16.96 16.09
N ASP A 3 -7.57 -15.72 16.40
CA ASP A 3 -7.58 -14.64 15.42
C ASP A 3 -6.12 -14.31 15.13
N LEU A 4 -5.65 -14.71 13.94
CA LEU A 4 -4.44 -14.15 13.36
C LEU A 4 -4.74 -12.67 13.13
N GLU A 5 -4.10 -11.79 13.91
CA GLU A 5 -4.32 -10.35 13.77
C GLU A 5 -4.14 -9.93 12.30
N PRO A 6 -5.09 -9.18 11.71
CA PRO A 6 -4.92 -8.70 10.35
C PRO A 6 -3.70 -7.78 10.29
N CYS A 7 -2.71 -8.15 9.48
CA CYS A 7 -1.52 -7.34 9.23
C CYS A 7 -1.94 -5.97 8.66
N MET A 8 -1.65 -4.89 9.38
CA MET A 8 -1.89 -3.52 8.92
C MET A 8 -0.74 -3.06 8.04
N VAL A 9 -0.99 -2.88 6.75
CA VAL A 9 0.01 -2.40 5.78
C VAL A 9 -0.16 -0.91 5.54
N ILE A 10 0.89 -0.13 5.83
CA ILE A 10 0.95 1.31 5.58
C ILE A 10 1.94 1.57 4.45
N VAL A 11 1.43 1.95 3.28
CA VAL A 11 2.27 2.34 2.15
C VAL A 11 2.42 3.85 2.10
N LYS A 12 3.65 4.35 2.24
CA LYS A 12 4.00 5.78 2.22
C LYS A 12 4.52 6.20 0.85
N ASN A 13 4.43 7.50 0.57
CA ASN A 13 4.97 8.13 -0.64
C ASN A 13 4.42 7.54 -1.95
N VAL A 14 3.15 7.12 -1.96
CA VAL A 14 2.50 6.60 -3.15
C VAL A 14 2.21 7.77 -4.11
N PRO A 15 2.70 7.73 -5.37
CA PRO A 15 2.35 8.72 -6.38
C PRO A 15 0.84 8.71 -6.62
N SER A 16 0.19 9.86 -6.40
CA SER A 16 -1.26 9.98 -6.47
C SER A 16 -1.68 11.26 -7.17
N PHE A 17 -2.86 11.21 -7.77
CA PHE A 17 -3.55 12.38 -8.29
C PHE A 17 -4.52 12.85 -7.22
N VAL A 18 -4.32 14.08 -6.73
CA VAL A 18 -5.21 14.69 -5.74
C VAL A 18 -6.02 15.77 -6.44
N CYS A 19 -7.35 15.62 -6.44
CA CYS A 19 -8.23 16.64 -6.97
C CYS A 19 -8.16 17.88 -6.07
N ILE A 20 -7.75 19.01 -6.65
CA ILE A 20 -7.59 20.28 -5.91
C ILE A 20 -8.90 20.85 -5.38
N GLN A 21 -10.05 20.46 -5.96
CA GLN A 21 -11.35 21.03 -5.60
C GLN A 21 -12.04 20.24 -4.47
N CYS A 22 -11.95 18.92 -4.49
CA CYS A 22 -12.65 18.06 -3.52
C CYS A 22 -11.74 17.17 -2.67
N GLY A 23 -10.44 17.16 -2.94
CA GLY A 23 -9.46 16.33 -2.22
C GLY A 23 -9.52 14.84 -2.56
N HIS A 24 -10.27 14.44 -3.60
CA HIS A 24 -10.33 13.04 -4.02
C HIS A 24 -8.95 12.55 -4.48
N ILE A 25 -8.55 11.38 -4.00
CA ILE A 25 -7.27 10.75 -4.33
C ILE A 25 -7.52 9.61 -5.31
N SER A 26 -6.87 9.66 -6.47
CA SER A 26 -6.85 8.57 -7.44
C SER A 26 -5.43 8.15 -7.78
N TYR A 27 -5.29 6.93 -8.30
CA TYR A 27 -3.99 6.34 -8.67
C TYR A 27 -4.00 5.97 -10.15
N SER A 28 -2.83 6.03 -10.80
CA SER A 28 -2.71 5.48 -12.16
C SER A 28 -2.83 3.96 -12.15
N ASP A 29 -3.18 3.37 -13.30
CA ASP A 29 -3.22 1.90 -13.47
C ASP A 29 -1.90 1.23 -13.04
N VAL A 30 -0.76 1.83 -13.40
CA VAL A 30 0.57 1.33 -13.04
C VAL A 30 0.78 1.34 -11.52
N VAL A 31 0.38 2.43 -10.85
CA VAL A 31 0.48 2.53 -9.39
C VAL A 31 -0.43 1.53 -8.71
N ALA A 32 -1.69 1.41 -9.16
CA ALA A 32 -2.67 0.47 -8.62
C ALA A 32 -2.20 -0.99 -8.75
N LYS A 33 -1.68 -1.39 -9.91
CA LYS A 33 -1.10 -2.73 -10.13
C LYS A 33 0.06 -3.02 -9.18
N ARG A 34 0.95 -2.04 -8.98
CA ARG A 34 2.09 -2.21 -8.07
C ARG A 34 1.65 -2.30 -6.61
N LEU A 35 0.64 -1.53 -6.20
CA LEU A 35 0.05 -1.65 -4.87
C LEU A 35 -0.57 -3.03 -4.65
N ALA A 36 -1.31 -3.56 -5.63
CA ALA A 36 -1.86 -4.91 -5.56
C ALA A 36 -0.76 -5.97 -5.41
N ALA A 37 0.32 -5.88 -6.20
CA ALA A 37 1.46 -6.77 -6.07
C ALA A 37 2.15 -6.67 -4.69
N LEU A 38 2.24 -5.48 -4.12
CA LEU A 38 2.79 -5.27 -2.77
C LEU A 38 1.91 -5.91 -1.70
N VAL A 39 0.59 -5.82 -1.81
CA VAL A 39 -0.33 -6.48 -0.88
C VAL A 39 -0.19 -7.99 -0.99
N GLU A 40 -0.08 -8.53 -2.21
CA GLU A 40 0.11 -9.96 -2.43
C GLU A 40 1.41 -10.52 -1.85
N THR A 41 2.50 -9.74 -1.81
CA THR A 41 3.77 -10.20 -1.24
C THR A 41 3.79 -10.19 0.29
N VAL A 42 2.90 -9.41 0.93
CA VAL A 42 2.91 -9.21 2.38
C VAL A 42 1.72 -9.87 3.08
N LYS A 43 0.81 -10.49 2.32
CA LYS A 43 -0.37 -11.20 2.86
C LYS A 43 -0.02 -12.31 3.84
N ASP A 44 1.14 -12.94 3.67
CA ASP A 44 1.66 -14.02 4.52
C ASP A 44 2.67 -13.51 5.57
N SER A 45 2.74 -12.19 5.78
CA SER A 45 3.69 -11.60 6.73
C SER A 45 3.29 -11.89 8.18
N ALA A 46 4.26 -12.31 8.99
CA ALA A 46 4.06 -12.64 10.40
C ALA A 46 4.04 -11.41 11.34
N VAL A 47 3.98 -10.19 10.80
CA VAL A 47 4.01 -8.95 11.58
C VAL A 47 2.63 -8.31 11.67
N SER A 48 2.31 -7.69 12.81
CA SER A 48 1.03 -6.99 12.98
C SER A 48 0.96 -5.66 12.21
N VAL A 49 2.10 -4.97 12.02
CA VAL A 49 2.17 -3.70 11.26
C VAL A 49 3.39 -3.70 10.34
N LEU A 50 3.16 -3.40 9.06
CA LEU A 50 4.20 -3.29 8.05
C LEU A 50 4.15 -1.90 7.39
N VAL A 51 5.27 -1.18 7.41
CA VAL A 51 5.40 0.13 6.77
C VAL A 51 6.29 0.01 5.54
N ILE A 52 5.76 0.39 4.38
CA ILE A 52 6.43 0.26 3.09
C ILE A 52 6.58 1.66 2.48
N ASP A 53 7.78 2.04 2.06
CA ASP A 53 8.00 3.27 1.30
C ASP A 53 7.96 2.95 -0.20
N TYR A 54 6.98 3.49 -0.92
CA TYR A 54 6.77 3.18 -2.34
C TYR A 54 7.96 3.64 -3.21
N LEU A 55 8.59 4.78 -2.88
CA LEU A 55 9.66 5.37 -3.69
C LEU A 55 11.02 4.69 -3.46
N LYS A 56 11.26 4.16 -2.26
CA LYS A 56 12.53 3.49 -1.93
C LYS A 56 12.65 2.06 -2.47
N GLN A 57 11.60 1.54 -3.10
CA GLN A 57 11.58 0.23 -3.74
C GLN A 57 11.95 0.29 -5.24
N VAL A 58 12.43 1.43 -5.73
CA VAL A 58 13.06 1.53 -7.05
C VAL A 58 14.57 1.46 -6.83
N ALA A 59 15.13 0.28 -7.08
CA ALA A 59 16.56 0.02 -7.26
C ALA A 59 16.81 -0.30 -8.74
#